data_AF-A0A7S3V762-F1
#
_entry.id   AF-A0A7S3V762-F1
#
_cell.length_a   1.000
_cell.length_b   1.000
_cell.length_c   1.000
_cell.angle_alpha   90.00
_cell.angle_beta   90.00
_cell.angle_gamma   90.00
#
_symmetry.space_group_name_H-M   'P 1'
#
loop_
_entity.id
_entity.type
_entity.pdbx_description
1 polymer ?
#
loop_
_entity_poly.entity_id
_entity_poly.type
_entity_poly.pdbx_seq_one_letter_code
_entity_poly.pdbx_strand_id
1 'polypeptide(L)'
;MVTEERDDKAMKEEKIIGFVDVDTRRVRKISDAPRPYLSDLAVHKEHRRQGVAKSLIKFCEDESIRWGKKNLYLRVEEKNNGALAMYSDLGYERMDHPYFGVKDTTILLKKDHVPNVEEESVEVQSITNVTSLEYSI
;
A
#
# COMPACT_ATOMS: atom_id res chain seq x y z
N MET A 1 44.41 41.90 0.31
CA MET A 1 43.06 41.64 -0.25
C MET A 1 43.11 40.32 -0.98
N VAL A 2 42.59 39.24 -0.39
CA VAL A 2 41.54 38.37 -0.96
C VAL A 2 40.94 37.66 0.26
N THR A 3 39.72 38.00 0.64
CA THR A 3 38.93 37.28 1.65
C THR A 3 38.26 36.12 0.92
N GLU A 4 38.64 34.88 1.25
CA GLU A 4 37.88 33.71 0.81
C GLU A 4 36.55 33.69 1.57
N GLU A 5 35.48 34.11 0.90
CA GLU A 5 34.11 33.87 1.33
C GLU A 5 33.89 32.35 1.33
N ARG A 6 33.85 31.77 2.54
CA ARG A 6 33.30 30.43 2.71
C ARG A 6 31.80 30.52 2.53
N ASP A 7 31.31 29.93 1.45
CA ASP A 7 29.89 29.63 1.26
C ASP A 7 29.43 28.69 2.40
N ASP A 8 28.94 29.28 3.50
CA ASP A 8 28.22 28.60 4.57
C ASP A 8 26.84 28.16 4.03
N LYS A 9 26.82 27.17 3.14
CA LYS A 9 25.61 26.47 2.76
C LYS A 9 25.22 25.58 3.93
N ALA A 10 24.48 26.14 4.89
CA ALA A 10 23.94 25.42 6.03
C ALA A 10 23.32 24.10 5.56
N MET A 11 23.96 22.98 5.93
CA MET A 11 23.43 21.64 5.71
C MET A 11 22.10 21.58 6.46
N LYS A 12 20.98 21.62 5.74
CA LYS A 12 19.67 21.39 6.33
C LYS A 12 19.66 19.96 6.85
N GLU A 13 19.64 19.79 8.16
CA GLU A 13 19.44 18.48 8.78
C GLU A 13 18.08 17.94 8.33
N GLU A 14 18.11 16.83 7.58
CA GLU A 14 16.90 16.12 7.19
C GLU A 14 16.36 15.36 8.41
N LYS A 15 15.14 15.73 8.83
CA LYS A 15 14.47 15.14 9.98
C LYS A 15 13.41 14.14 9.53
N ILE A 16 13.46 12.92 10.06
CA ILE A 16 12.38 11.94 9.88
C ILE A 16 11.17 12.37 10.71
N ILE A 17 10.04 12.66 10.04
CA ILE A 17 8.81 13.13 10.68
C ILE A 17 7.73 12.06 10.82
N GLY A 18 7.95 10.88 10.25
CA GLY A 18 7.02 9.74 10.35
C GLY A 18 7.56 8.51 9.64
N PHE A 19 6.96 7.37 9.93
CA PHE A 19 7.28 6.09 9.32
C PHE A 19 6.06 5.16 9.34
N VAL A 20 6.14 4.10 8.56
CA VAL A 20 5.18 3.01 8.49
C VAL A 20 5.94 1.73 8.11
N ASP A 21 5.49 0.59 8.61
CA ASP A 21 5.95 -0.73 8.17
C ASP A 21 4.85 -1.43 7.37
N VAL A 22 5.24 -2.16 6.34
CA VAL A 22 4.34 -3.00 5.55
C VAL A 22 5.06 -4.25 5.10
N ASP A 23 4.45 -5.42 5.36
CA ASP A 23 5.11 -6.69 5.11
C ASP A 23 4.18 -7.75 4.50
N THR A 24 4.80 -8.76 3.89
CA THR A 24 4.15 -9.95 3.31
C THR A 24 4.59 -11.24 4.02
N ARG A 25 4.99 -11.15 5.29
CA ARG A 25 5.48 -12.30 6.07
C ARG A 25 4.47 -13.45 6.03
N ARG A 26 4.96 -14.69 6.06
CA ARG A 26 4.09 -15.87 6.06
C ARG A 26 3.23 -15.90 7.33
N VAL A 27 1.91 -15.98 7.16
CA VAL A 27 0.94 -16.28 8.23
C VAL A 27 1.18 -17.72 8.70
N ARG A 28 1.41 -17.92 10.00
CA ARG A 28 1.71 -19.24 10.60
C ARG A 28 0.60 -19.75 11.50
N LYS A 29 -0.14 -18.84 12.14
CA LYS A 29 -1.23 -19.13 13.07
C LYS A 29 -2.47 -18.37 12.65
N ILE A 30 -3.64 -18.89 13.02
CA ILE A 30 -4.92 -18.20 12.84
C ILE A 30 -5.03 -16.90 13.66
N SER A 31 -4.17 -16.72 14.67
CA SER A 31 -4.06 -15.48 15.44
C SER A 31 -3.21 -14.40 14.76
N ASP A 32 -2.48 -14.76 13.71
CA ASP A 32 -1.68 -13.79 12.96
C ASP A 32 -2.59 -12.99 12.03
N ALA A 33 -2.30 -11.70 11.85
CA ALA A 33 -3.09 -10.90 10.93
C ALA A 33 -2.93 -11.41 9.48
N PRO A 34 -3.97 -11.30 8.63
CA PRO A 34 -3.83 -11.50 7.20
C PRO A 34 -2.76 -10.58 6.60
N ARG A 35 -2.31 -10.92 5.40
CA ARG A 35 -1.17 -10.25 4.75
C ARG A 35 -1.51 -9.86 3.32
N PRO A 36 -0.97 -8.73 2.81
CA PRO A 36 0.00 -7.84 3.43
C PRO A 36 -0.56 -7.03 4.59
N TYR A 37 0.29 -6.66 5.53
CA TYR A 37 -0.13 -6.01 6.78
C TYR A 37 0.65 -4.72 6.99
N LEU A 38 -0.09 -3.61 7.18
CA LEU A 38 0.45 -2.32 7.56
C LEU A 38 0.50 -2.22 9.09
N SER A 39 1.70 -1.96 9.62
CA SER A 39 1.97 -1.80 11.05
C SER A 39 2.75 -0.52 11.35
N ASP A 40 2.81 -0.19 12.64
CA ASP A 40 3.72 0.81 13.20
C ASP A 40 3.68 2.19 12.53
N LEU A 41 2.50 2.59 12.05
CA LEU A 41 2.28 3.93 11.48
C LEU A 41 2.38 5.00 12.57
N ALA A 42 3.40 5.83 12.48
CA ALA A 42 3.60 6.96 13.38
C ALA A 42 3.97 8.23 12.62
N VAL A 43 3.38 9.34 13.04
CA VAL A 43 3.75 10.69 12.58
C VAL A 43 4.02 11.55 13.80
N HIS A 44 5.15 12.26 13.77
CA HIS A 44 5.55 13.22 14.79
C HIS A 44 4.43 14.23 15.03
N LYS A 45 4.13 14.52 16.31
CA LYS A 45 2.93 15.26 16.73
C LYS A 45 2.73 16.60 16.00
N GLU A 46 3.83 17.31 15.74
CA GLU A 46 3.85 18.63 15.08
C GLU A 46 3.57 18.58 13.57
N HIS A 47 3.66 17.39 12.96
CA HIS A 47 3.43 17.16 11.54
C HIS A 47 2.13 16.37 11.28
N ARG A 48 1.30 16.18 12.31
CA ARG A 48 -0.01 15.55 12.16
C ARG A 48 -0.98 16.50 11.47
N ARG A 49 -2.07 15.93 10.92
CA ARG A 49 -3.14 16.66 10.23
C ARG A 49 -2.72 17.41 8.96
N GLN A 50 -1.52 17.13 8.45
CA GLN A 50 -0.96 17.68 7.21
C GLN A 50 -0.94 16.64 6.06
N GLY A 51 -1.65 15.52 6.22
CA GLY A 51 -1.72 14.47 5.19
C GLY A 51 -0.58 13.42 5.23
N VAL A 52 0.47 13.62 6.04
CA VAL A 52 1.65 12.72 6.11
C VAL A 52 1.25 11.23 6.28
N ALA A 53 0.38 10.91 7.23
CA ALA A 53 -0.09 9.54 7.45
C ALA A 53 -0.83 8.97 6.24
N LYS A 54 -1.69 9.77 5.58
CA LYS A 54 -2.41 9.35 4.38
C LYS A 54 -1.44 9.07 3.23
N SER A 55 -0.37 9.86 3.08
CA SER A 55 0.67 9.63 2.07
C SER A 55 1.46 8.34 2.33
N LEU A 56 1.83 8.08 3.58
CA LEU A 56 2.49 6.83 3.98
C LEU A 56 1.61 5.61 3.70
N ILE A 57 0.31 5.68 4.02
CA ILE A 57 -0.63 4.59 3.76
C ILE A 57 -0.78 4.34 2.26
N LYS A 58 -0.95 5.38 1.44
CA LYS A 58 -1.05 5.23 -0.02
C LYS A 58 0.18 4.57 -0.62
N PHE A 59 1.38 4.92 -0.13
CA PHE A 59 2.61 4.25 -0.54
C PHE A 59 2.55 2.75 -0.23
N CYS A 60 2.08 2.36 0.96
CA CYS A 60 1.88 0.95 1.30
C CYS A 60 0.84 0.25 0.42
N GLU A 61 -0.24 0.94 0.05
CA GLU A 61 -1.26 0.43 -0.89
C GLU A 61 -0.65 0.18 -2.28
N ASP A 62 0.17 1.10 -2.79
CA ASP A 62 0.84 0.96 -4.08
C ASP A 62 1.90 -0.14 -4.08
N GLU A 63 2.63 -0.31 -2.98
CA GLU A 63 3.56 -1.43 -2.79
C GLU A 63 2.82 -2.77 -2.73
N SER A 64 1.71 -2.87 -2.00
CA SER A 64 0.94 -4.12 -1.94
C SER A 64 0.36 -4.51 -3.29
N ILE A 65 -0.10 -3.54 -4.09
CA ILE A 65 -0.52 -3.78 -5.48
C ILE A 65 0.66 -4.30 -6.31
N ARG A 66 1.84 -3.66 -6.23
CA ARG A 66 3.05 -4.10 -6.93
C ARG A 66 3.51 -5.50 -6.55
N TRP A 67 3.22 -5.95 -5.33
CA TRP A 67 3.47 -7.33 -4.89
C TRP A 67 2.38 -8.33 -5.32
N GLY A 68 1.45 -7.92 -6.20
CA GLY A 68 0.35 -8.74 -6.70
C GLY A 68 -0.70 -9.07 -5.63
N LYS A 69 -0.80 -8.27 -4.57
CA LYS A 69 -1.79 -8.48 -3.51
C LYS A 69 -3.09 -7.80 -3.91
N LYS A 70 -4.21 -8.40 -3.49
CA LYS A 70 -5.56 -7.89 -3.79
C LYS A 70 -6.13 -7.02 -2.68
N ASN A 71 -5.46 -6.99 -1.53
CA ASN A 71 -5.99 -6.38 -0.32
C ASN A 71 -4.82 -5.90 0.55
N LEU A 72 -5.09 -4.95 1.44
CA LEU A 72 -4.19 -4.52 2.51
C LEU A 72 -4.94 -4.52 3.84
N TYR A 73 -4.28 -5.01 4.89
CA TYR A 73 -4.86 -5.19 6.22
C TYR A 73 -4.12 -4.36 7.26
N LEU A 74 -4.83 -3.92 8.31
CA LEU A 74 -4.21 -3.29 9.49
C LEU A 74 -5.08 -3.50 10.73
N ARG A 75 -4.47 -3.35 11.91
CA ARG A 75 -5.22 -3.27 13.17
C ARG A 75 -5.25 -1.85 13.71
N VAL A 76 -6.32 -1.52 14.40
CA VAL A 76 -6.49 -0.23 15.07
C VAL A 76 -7.28 -0.44 16.36
N GLU A 77 -6.94 0.31 17.40
CA GLU A 77 -7.74 0.38 18.63
C GLU A 77 -9.17 0.82 18.30
N GLU A 78 -10.18 0.09 18.77
CA GLU A 78 -11.60 0.37 18.50
C GLU A 78 -12.03 1.76 18.98
N LYS A 79 -11.33 2.32 19.98
CA LYS A 79 -11.59 3.65 20.52
C LYS A 79 -10.79 4.77 19.84
N ASN A 80 -9.93 4.46 18.85
CA ASN A 80 -9.13 5.46 18.15
C ASN A 80 -9.92 6.11 17.01
N ASN A 81 -10.91 6.92 17.38
CA ASN A 81 -11.83 7.58 16.44
C ASN A 81 -11.10 8.39 15.35
N GLY A 82 -9.97 9.03 15.69
CA GLY A 82 -9.20 9.81 14.72
C GLY A 82 -8.55 8.94 13.64
N ALA A 83 -8.01 7.77 14.02
CA ALA A 83 -7.47 6.82 13.07
C ALA A 83 -8.60 6.12 12.28
N LEU A 84 -9.69 5.75 12.95
CA LEU A 84 -10.86 5.13 12.30
C LEU A 84 -11.46 6.02 11.22
N ALA A 85 -11.67 7.31 11.50
CA ALA A 85 -12.14 8.28 10.51
C ALA A 85 -11.15 8.39 9.33
N MET A 86 -9.85 8.44 9.61
CA MET A 86 -8.83 8.48 8.56
C MET A 86 -8.82 7.23 7.68
N TYR A 87 -8.94 6.04 8.27
CA TYR A 87 -8.96 4.78 7.52
C TYR A 87 -10.26 4.62 6.73
N SER A 88 -11.40 5.02 7.31
CA SER A 88 -12.68 5.06 6.61
C SER A 88 -12.63 6.00 5.40
N ASP A 89 -12.06 7.21 5.54
CA ASP A 89 -11.85 8.13 4.41
C ASP A 89 -11.01 7.51 3.28
N LEU A 90 -10.14 6.56 3.62
CA LEU A 90 -9.26 5.87 2.67
C LEU A 90 -9.91 4.60 2.09
N GLY A 91 -11.13 4.23 2.51
CA GLY A 91 -11.85 3.06 2.01
C GLY A 91 -11.50 1.75 2.72
N TYR A 92 -10.96 1.82 3.95
CA TYR A 92 -10.80 0.65 4.79
C TYR A 92 -12.10 0.34 5.53
N GLU A 93 -12.46 -0.94 5.57
CA GLU A 93 -13.66 -1.45 6.18
C GLU A 93 -13.32 -2.44 7.30
N ARG A 94 -14.21 -2.57 8.29
CA ARG A 94 -14.06 -3.54 9.38
C ARG A 94 -14.19 -4.96 8.84
N MET A 95 -13.29 -5.83 9.26
CA MET A 95 -13.32 -7.27 8.98
C MET A 95 -13.34 -8.04 10.29
N ASP A 96 -14.26 -9.00 10.40
CA ASP A 96 -14.30 -9.88 11.56
C ASP A 96 -13.09 -10.82 11.59
N HIS A 97 -12.59 -11.08 12.79
CA HIS A 97 -11.47 -11.98 13.02
C HIS A 97 -11.68 -12.76 14.32
N PRO A 98 -11.34 -14.06 14.38
CA PRO A 98 -11.55 -14.89 15.59
C PRO A 98 -10.71 -14.47 16.82
N TYR A 99 -9.87 -13.44 16.70
CA TYR A 99 -8.96 -12.99 17.77
C TYR A 99 -9.03 -11.47 17.97
N PHE A 100 -8.91 -10.68 16.91
CA PHE A 100 -8.92 -9.22 17.00
C PHE A 100 -10.33 -8.73 17.32
N GLY A 101 -10.47 -7.91 18.36
CA GLY A 101 -11.76 -7.40 18.85
C GLY A 101 -12.52 -8.41 19.70
N VAL A 102 -12.02 -9.64 19.82
CA VAL A 102 -12.59 -10.71 20.66
C VAL A 102 -11.75 -10.92 21.92
N LYS A 103 -10.42 -10.96 21.75
CA LYS A 103 -9.45 -11.17 22.84
C LYS A 103 -8.71 -9.90 23.24
N ASP A 104 -8.80 -8.85 22.44
CA ASP A 104 -8.23 -7.53 22.68
C ASP A 104 -9.13 -6.41 22.16
N THR A 105 -8.74 -5.15 22.38
CA THR A 105 -9.51 -3.95 22.02
C THR A 105 -9.26 -3.48 20.58
N THR A 106 -8.45 -4.18 19.80
CA THR A 106 -8.13 -3.77 18.43
C THR A 106 -8.99 -4.51 17.42
N ILE A 107 -9.48 -3.80 16.42
CA ILE A 107 -10.23 -4.40 15.33
C ILE A 107 -9.37 -4.51 14.08
N LEU A 108 -9.69 -5.47 13.22
CA LEU A 108 -9.06 -5.64 11.92
C LEU A 108 -9.79 -4.80 10.88
N LEU A 109 -9.04 -4.03 10.12
CA LEU A 109 -9.52 -3.34 8.93
C LEU A 109 -8.90 -3.95 7.68
N LYS A 110 -9.64 -3.92 6.58
CA LYS A 110 -9.23 -4.36 5.25
C LYS A 110 -9.63 -3.31 4.22
N LYS A 111 -8.77 -3.13 3.22
CA LYS A 111 -9.12 -2.47 1.96
C LYS A 111 -8.84 -3.39 0.80
N ASP A 112 -9.80 -3.51 -0.12
CA ASP A 112 -9.59 -4.18 -1.41
C ASP A 112 -8.92 -3.22 -2.39
N HIS A 113 -7.97 -3.72 -3.18
CA HIS A 113 -7.42 -2.99 -4.30
C HIS A 113 -8.35 -3.13 -5.50
N VAL A 114 -8.57 -2.03 -6.22
CA VAL A 114 -9.21 -2.10 -7.53
C VAL A 114 -8.30 -2.95 -8.43
N PRO A 115 -8.83 -3.99 -9.11
CA PRO A 115 -8.02 -4.74 -10.05
C PRO A 115 -7.45 -3.78 -11.09
N ASN A 116 -6.12 -3.80 -11.29
CA ASN A 116 -5.60 -3.35 -12.56
C ASN A 116 -6.14 -4.33 -13.60
N VAL A 117 -7.18 -3.91 -14.32
CA VAL A 117 -7.46 -4.46 -15.65
C VAL A 117 -6.26 -4.06 -16.49
N GLU A 118 -5.21 -4.89 -16.45
CA GLU A 118 -4.19 -4.86 -17.48
C GLU A 118 -4.93 -5.07 -18.81
N GLU A 119 -4.80 -4.12 -19.72
CA GLU A 119 -5.27 -4.26 -21.10
C GLU A 119 -4.67 -5.56 -21.65
N GLU A 120 -5.51 -6.58 -21.72
CA GLU A 120 -5.19 -7.84 -22.36
C GLU A 120 -4.88 -7.51 -23.82
N SER A 121 -3.58 -7.46 -24.16
CA SER A 121 -3.12 -7.23 -25.51
C SER A 121 -3.70 -8.32 -26.40
N VAL A 122 -4.74 -7.97 -27.16
CA VAL A 122 -5.32 -8.87 -28.16
C VAL A 122 -4.23 -9.17 -29.17
N GLU A 123 -3.73 -10.40 -29.14
CA GLU A 123 -2.82 -10.92 -30.13
C GLU A 123 -3.60 -11.00 -31.46
N VAL A 124 -3.44 -9.99 -32.31
CA VAL A 124 -4.01 -9.98 -33.66
C VAL A 124 -3.29 -11.06 -34.45
N GLN A 125 -3.86 -12.26 -34.50
CA GLN A 125 -3.40 -13.28 -35.44
C GLN A 125 -3.60 -12.73 -36.86
N SER A 126 -2.49 -12.40 -37.49
CA SER A 126 -2.41 -11.99 -38.88
C SER A 126 -3.00 -13.09 -39.76
N ILE A 127 -4.17 -12.84 -40.35
CA ILE A 127 -4.73 -13.66 -41.42
C ILE A 127 -3.82 -13.47 -42.65
N THR A 128 -2.78 -14.29 -42.78
CA THR A 128 -1.97 -14.34 -44.00
C THR A 128 -2.61 -15.35 -44.94
N ASN A 129 -3.44 -14.85 -45.86
CA ASN A 129 -3.92 -15.60 -47.01
C ASN A 129 -2.80 -15.70 -48.05
N VAL A 130 -2.14 -16.86 -48.14
CA VAL A 130 -1.32 -17.34 -49.27
C VAL A 130 -1.17 -18.86 -49.08
N THR A 131 -1.26 -19.78 -50.05
CA THR A 131 -1.26 -19.73 -51.52
C THR A 131 -1.79 -21.08 -52.07
N SER A 132 -2.22 -21.02 -53.33
CA SER A 132 -2.52 -22.05 -54.34
C SER A 132 -1.76 -23.39 -54.39
N LEU A 133 -2.37 -24.28 -55.20
CA LEU A 133 -1.94 -25.55 -55.83
C LEU A 133 -2.36 -26.81 -55.03
N GLU A 134 -3.01 -27.81 -55.64
CA GLU A 134 -2.56 -28.50 -56.85
C GLU A 134 -3.66 -28.89 -57.86
N TYR A 135 -3.21 -28.91 -59.12
CA TYR A 135 -3.81 -29.52 -60.29
C TYR A 135 -3.40 -31.00 -60.33
N SER A 136 -4.28 -31.93 -60.70
CA SER A 136 -3.92 -33.10 -61.52
C SER A 136 -5.16 -33.86 -62.04
N ILE A 137 -5.31 -33.77 -63.37
CA ILE A 137 -5.83 -34.70 -64.39
C ILE A 137 -7.06 -35.56 -64.04
#